data_AF-A0A965TUB2-F1
#
_entry.id   AF-A0A965TUB2-F1
#
_cell.length_a   1.000
_cell.length_b   1.000
_cell.length_c   1.000
_cell.angle_alpha   90.00
_cell.angle_beta   90.00
_cell.angle_gamma   90.00
#
_symmetry.space_group_name_H-M   'P 1'
#
loop_
_entity.id
_entity.type
_entity.pdbx_description
1 polymer ?
#
loop_
_entity_poly.entity_id
_entity_poly.type
_entity_poly.pdbx_seq_one_letter_code
_entity_poly.pdbx_strand_id
1 'polypeptide(L)'
;MDCLAKLFFKPKDTGEVELDHEISSLFLFLGLALMGLAFFFNTPTEIWMGSIVILTSPANLITDYFALANIGATLMNAGFMTLTSLVLVRVHQVKMTGAIVAAIFTVAGFSFFGKNIYNSIPIILGVMLYARIVRLPFNRFMLQALFGTALGPLPSEITFNLGLPLAPGLILGFSAGILAGLVLPPLSAHFLRFHQGFSLYNIGFTAGIVGMFFLAILQGFGIEITTVAIVSSGNDLVLAVILGTLFTGMLLFGLMKNNWRLTGYRQFLNQPGKLASDFIMISGATLT
;
A
#
# COMPACT_ATOMS: atom_id res chain seq x y z
N MET A 1 6.06 -25.91 -10.19
CA MET A 1 4.95 -25.78 -9.21
C MET A 1 5.45 -25.85 -7.76
N ASP A 2 6.52 -26.58 -7.44
CA ASP A 2 7.06 -26.69 -6.07
C ASP A 2 7.67 -25.41 -5.45
N CYS A 3 8.13 -24.44 -6.26
CA CYS A 3 8.70 -23.19 -5.75
C CYS A 3 7.62 -22.24 -5.18
N LEU A 4 6.44 -22.19 -5.84
CA LEU A 4 5.28 -21.44 -5.33
C LEU A 4 4.71 -22.09 -4.07
N ALA A 5 4.62 -23.43 -4.03
CA ALA A 5 4.17 -24.14 -2.84
C ALA A 5 5.07 -23.88 -1.62
N LYS A 6 6.40 -23.86 -1.79
CA LYS A 6 7.33 -23.57 -0.68
C LYS A 6 7.25 -22.12 -0.15
N LEU A 7 6.76 -21.18 -0.96
CA LEU A 7 6.41 -19.83 -0.50
C LEU A 7 5.22 -19.86 0.49
N PHE A 8 4.33 -20.85 0.36
CA PHE A 8 3.17 -21.06 1.21
C PHE A 8 3.35 -22.11 2.33
N PHE A 9 4.46 -22.85 2.43
CA PHE A 9 4.54 -23.93 3.42
C PHE A 9 5.92 -24.00 4.09
N LYS A 10 6.08 -23.32 5.23
CA LYS A 10 7.17 -23.57 6.17
C LYS A 10 6.65 -23.46 7.61
N PRO A 11 6.89 -24.43 8.51
CA PRO A 11 6.27 -24.44 9.82
C PRO A 11 7.04 -23.56 10.82
N LYS A 12 6.33 -22.57 11.39
CA LYS A 12 6.53 -21.95 12.71
C LYS A 12 5.34 -22.37 13.61
N ASP A 13 5.29 -21.93 14.87
CA ASP A 13 4.24 -22.27 15.85
C ASP A 13 2.85 -22.40 15.20
N THR A 14 2.18 -23.53 15.44
CA THR A 14 1.03 -24.00 14.66
C THR A 14 -0.13 -23.00 14.59
N GLY A 15 -0.36 -22.22 15.66
CA GLY A 15 -1.38 -21.16 15.69
C GLY A 15 -1.00 -19.86 14.99
N GLU A 16 0.27 -19.42 15.05
CA GLU A 16 0.72 -18.22 14.34
C GLU A 16 0.75 -18.46 12.82
N VAL A 17 1.10 -19.67 12.39
CA VAL A 17 1.13 -20.05 10.96
C VAL A 17 -0.26 -20.07 10.36
N GLU A 18 -1.25 -20.57 11.09
CA GLU A 18 -2.64 -20.61 10.63
C GLU A 18 -3.18 -19.19 10.41
N LEU A 19 -2.92 -18.27 11.35
CA LEU A 19 -3.30 -16.87 11.26
C LEU A 19 -2.64 -16.16 10.05
N ASP A 20 -1.33 -16.34 9.87
CA ASP A 20 -0.61 -15.78 8.72
C ASP A 20 -1.18 -16.30 7.39
N HIS A 21 -1.61 -17.56 7.34
CA HIS A 21 -2.25 -18.15 6.16
C HIS A 21 -3.63 -17.58 5.88
N GLU A 22 -4.48 -17.46 6.89
CA GLU A 22 -5.82 -16.89 6.75
C GLU A 22 -5.74 -15.46 6.21
N ILE A 23 -4.91 -14.61 6.83
CA ILE A 23 -4.75 -13.22 6.39
C ILE A 23 -4.14 -13.15 4.98
N SER A 24 -3.16 -14.00 4.67
CA SER A 24 -2.59 -14.06 3.31
C SER A 24 -3.65 -14.46 2.27
N SER A 25 -4.50 -15.44 2.59
CA SER A 25 -5.58 -15.89 1.71
C SER A 25 -6.63 -14.81 1.46
N LEU A 26 -6.93 -14.00 2.48
CA LEU A 26 -7.82 -12.84 2.36
C LEU A 26 -7.28 -11.84 1.34
N PHE A 27 -5.99 -11.48 1.44
CA PHE A 27 -5.39 -10.53 0.49
C PHE A 27 -5.23 -11.10 -0.91
N LEU A 28 -4.96 -12.40 -1.02
CA LEU A 28 -4.95 -13.09 -2.31
C LEU A 28 -6.33 -13.04 -2.96
N PHE A 29 -7.38 -13.37 -2.21
CA PHE A 29 -8.76 -13.28 -2.67
C PHE A 29 -9.14 -11.84 -3.04
N LEU A 30 -8.84 -10.86 -2.18
CA LEU A 30 -9.12 -9.44 -2.45
C LEU A 30 -8.45 -8.97 -3.74
N GLY A 31 -7.15 -9.25 -3.91
CA GLY A 31 -6.40 -8.84 -5.10
C GLY A 31 -6.97 -9.47 -6.38
N LEU A 32 -7.25 -10.77 -6.35
CA LEU A 32 -7.85 -11.48 -7.49
C LEU A 32 -9.30 -11.04 -7.75
N ALA A 33 -10.08 -10.78 -6.72
CA ALA A 33 -11.46 -10.30 -6.86
C ALA A 33 -11.51 -8.91 -7.50
N LEU A 34 -10.62 -8.00 -7.10
CA LEU A 34 -10.50 -6.68 -7.75
C LEU A 34 -10.10 -6.80 -9.23
N MET A 35 -9.09 -7.63 -9.53
CA MET A 35 -8.69 -7.88 -10.92
C MET A 35 -9.78 -8.57 -11.74
N GLY A 36 -10.54 -9.50 -11.15
CA GLY A 36 -11.68 -10.15 -11.81
C GLY A 36 -12.82 -9.17 -12.07
N LEU A 37 -13.13 -8.32 -11.09
CA LEU A 37 -14.15 -7.28 -11.20
C LEU A 37 -13.80 -6.24 -12.27
N ALA A 38 -12.52 -5.99 -12.54
CA ALA A 38 -12.09 -5.10 -13.62
C ALA A 38 -12.71 -5.45 -14.98
N PHE A 39 -12.80 -6.75 -15.29
CA PHE A 39 -13.37 -7.25 -16.56
C PHE A 39 -14.90 -7.15 -16.64
N PHE A 40 -15.57 -6.86 -15.51
CA PHE A 40 -17.00 -6.54 -15.53
C PHE A 40 -17.27 -5.12 -16.05
N PHE A 41 -16.30 -4.21 -15.88
CA PHE A 41 -16.44 -2.81 -16.25
C PHE A 41 -15.86 -2.47 -17.62
N ASN A 42 -14.75 -3.11 -17.99
CA ASN A 42 -14.02 -2.75 -19.19
C ASN A 42 -13.48 -3.98 -19.93
N THR A 43 -13.31 -3.84 -21.24
CA THR A 43 -12.70 -4.88 -22.07
C THR A 43 -11.21 -5.03 -21.76
N PRO A 44 -10.58 -6.19 -22.04
CA PRO A 44 -9.15 -6.38 -21.82
C PRO A 44 -8.27 -5.31 -22.48
N THR A 45 -8.67 -4.81 -23.66
CA THR A 45 -7.98 -3.74 -24.38
C THR A 45 -8.09 -2.39 -23.67
N GLU A 46 -9.26 -2.03 -23.16
CA GLU A 46 -9.46 -0.78 -22.38
C GLU A 46 -8.70 -0.81 -21.06
N ILE A 47 -8.68 -1.97 -20.39
CA ILE A 47 -7.91 -2.18 -19.15
C ILE A 47 -6.42 -2.02 -19.44
N TRP A 48 -5.92 -2.63 -20.51
CA TRP A 48 -4.52 -2.54 -20.90
C TRP A 48 -4.10 -1.09 -21.20
N MET A 49 -4.86 -0.41 -22.05
CA MET A 49 -4.61 0.99 -22.39
C MET A 49 -4.70 1.90 -21.16
N GLY A 50 -5.72 1.72 -20.32
CA GLY A 50 -5.87 2.46 -19.08
C GLY A 50 -4.73 2.19 -18.09
N SER A 51 -4.21 0.96 -18.04
CA SER A 51 -3.07 0.61 -17.19
C SER A 51 -1.79 1.31 -17.65
N ILE A 52 -1.58 1.43 -18.97
CA ILE A 52 -0.47 2.24 -19.51
C ILE A 52 -0.62 3.69 -19.09
N VAL A 53 -1.81 4.28 -19.26
CA VAL A 53 -2.08 5.66 -18.82
C VAL A 53 -1.76 5.85 -17.34
N ILE A 54 -2.23 4.95 -16.47
CA ILE A 54 -1.94 4.98 -15.03
C ILE A 54 -0.42 4.97 -14.75
N LEU A 55 0.35 4.16 -15.48
CA LEU A 55 1.80 4.04 -15.27
C LEU A 55 2.60 5.22 -15.81
N THR A 56 2.08 5.92 -16.82
CA THR A 56 2.78 7.03 -17.49
C THR A 56 2.20 8.40 -17.16
N SER A 57 1.33 8.49 -16.15
CA SER A 57 0.77 9.77 -15.70
C SER A 57 1.46 10.28 -14.44
N PRO A 58 1.54 11.61 -14.26
CA PRO A 58 1.79 12.21 -12.96
C PRO A 58 0.75 11.70 -11.96
N ALA A 59 1.17 11.38 -10.75
CA ALA A 59 0.34 10.67 -9.78
C ALA A 59 0.02 11.55 -8.55
N ASN A 60 -0.10 12.87 -8.79
CA ASN A 60 -0.26 13.89 -7.76
C ASN A 60 -1.62 13.72 -7.09
N LEU A 61 -1.69 13.94 -5.78
CA LEU A 61 -3.00 14.06 -5.12
C LEU A 61 -3.63 15.40 -5.56
N ILE A 62 -4.85 15.48 -6.11
CA ILE A 62 -5.97 14.53 -6.15
C ILE A 62 -6.16 13.98 -7.60
N THR A 63 -5.52 12.86 -7.94
CA THR A 63 -5.65 12.18 -9.26
C THR A 63 -6.38 10.86 -9.13
N ASP A 64 -7.68 10.88 -9.42
CA ASP A 64 -8.55 9.70 -9.47
C ASP A 64 -8.30 8.87 -10.74
N TYR A 65 -7.89 7.62 -10.57
CA TYR A 65 -7.65 6.72 -11.70
C TYR A 65 -8.93 6.30 -12.43
N PHE A 66 -10.09 6.37 -11.79
CA PHE A 66 -11.37 6.15 -12.48
C PHE A 66 -11.62 7.22 -13.55
N ALA A 67 -11.30 8.47 -13.24
CA ALA A 67 -11.44 9.59 -14.17
C ALA A 67 -10.25 9.72 -15.14
N LEU A 68 -9.03 9.42 -14.66
CA LEU A 68 -7.82 9.49 -15.49
C LEU A 68 -7.81 8.41 -16.59
N ALA A 69 -8.23 7.19 -16.26
CA ALA A 69 -8.17 6.04 -17.16
C ALA A 69 -9.54 5.40 -17.35
N ASN A 70 -9.93 4.51 -16.44
CA ASN A 70 -11.26 3.88 -16.37
C ASN A 70 -11.37 3.01 -15.10
N ILE A 71 -12.58 2.55 -14.79
CA ILE A 71 -12.87 1.73 -13.61
C ILE A 71 -12.08 0.42 -13.65
N GLY A 72 -12.09 -0.27 -14.79
CA GLY A 72 -11.41 -1.56 -14.95
C GLY A 72 -9.90 -1.47 -14.70
N ALA A 73 -9.21 -0.54 -15.36
CA ALA A 73 -7.76 -0.31 -15.18
C ALA A 73 -7.40 0.06 -13.74
N THR A 74 -8.28 0.81 -13.06
CA THR A 74 -8.07 1.19 -11.66
C THR A 74 -8.20 0.00 -10.72
N LEU A 75 -9.25 -0.82 -10.88
CA LEU A 75 -9.44 -2.06 -10.12
C LEU A 75 -8.29 -3.05 -10.39
N MET A 76 -7.84 -3.14 -11.64
CA MET A 76 -6.69 -3.95 -12.03
C MET A 76 -5.41 -3.48 -11.33
N ASN A 77 -5.15 -2.17 -11.30
CA ASN A 77 -4.01 -1.58 -10.59
C ASN A 77 -4.10 -1.84 -9.08
N ALA A 78 -5.26 -1.62 -8.46
CA ALA A 78 -5.45 -1.86 -7.01
C ALA A 78 -5.25 -3.33 -6.63
N GLY A 79 -5.80 -4.25 -7.42
CA GLY A 79 -5.59 -5.69 -7.22
C GLY A 79 -4.13 -6.09 -7.40
N PHE A 80 -3.48 -5.61 -8.45
CA PHE A 80 -2.05 -5.87 -8.71
C PHE A 80 -1.14 -5.33 -7.60
N MET A 81 -1.41 -4.12 -7.11
CA MET A 81 -0.66 -3.50 -6.01
C MET A 81 -0.87 -4.24 -4.68
N THR A 82 -2.08 -4.76 -4.43
CA THR A 82 -2.36 -5.64 -3.29
C THR A 82 -1.56 -6.93 -3.37
N LEU A 83 -1.58 -7.61 -4.53
CA LEU A 83 -0.87 -8.87 -4.72
C LEU A 83 0.65 -8.71 -4.65
N THR A 84 1.21 -7.65 -5.25
CA THR A 84 2.65 -7.36 -5.17
C THR A 84 3.08 -7.05 -3.74
N SER A 85 2.27 -6.33 -2.96
CA SER A 85 2.50 -6.11 -1.53
C SER A 85 2.49 -7.42 -0.73
N LEU A 86 1.52 -8.31 -1.00
CA LEU A 86 1.47 -9.63 -0.40
C LEU A 86 2.70 -10.46 -0.76
N VAL A 87 3.09 -10.50 -2.05
CA VAL A 87 4.29 -11.21 -2.51
C VAL A 87 5.54 -10.69 -1.80
N LEU A 88 5.69 -9.38 -1.67
CA LEU A 88 6.83 -8.76 -0.99
C LEU A 88 6.92 -9.22 0.47
N VAL A 89 5.80 -9.20 1.21
CA VAL A 89 5.72 -9.69 2.60
C VAL A 89 6.08 -11.17 2.70
N ARG A 90 5.53 -11.99 1.79
CA ARG A 90 5.69 -13.45 1.82
C ARG A 90 7.09 -13.91 1.40
N VAL A 91 7.69 -13.31 0.37
CA VAL A 91 9.07 -13.59 -0.06
C VAL A 91 10.07 -13.28 1.05
N HIS A 92 9.84 -12.20 1.81
CA HIS A 92 10.71 -11.80 2.91
C HIS A 92 10.34 -12.40 4.27
N GLN A 93 9.39 -13.33 4.32
CA GLN A 93 8.98 -14.08 5.52
C GLN A 93 8.64 -13.16 6.71
N VAL A 94 7.93 -12.06 6.41
CA VAL A 94 7.44 -11.11 7.41
C VAL A 94 6.13 -11.65 8.00
N LYS A 95 5.98 -11.60 9.33
CA LYS A 95 4.75 -12.00 10.03
C LYS A 95 3.59 -11.05 9.70
N MET A 96 2.36 -11.56 9.60
CA MET A 96 1.17 -10.75 9.29
C MET A 96 0.65 -10.05 10.56
N THR A 97 1.39 -9.06 11.04
CA THR A 97 0.99 -8.18 12.15
C THR A 97 -0.15 -7.24 11.74
N GLY A 98 -0.87 -6.68 12.72
CA GLY A 98 -1.90 -5.65 12.47
C GLY A 98 -1.38 -4.47 11.64
N ALA A 99 -0.13 -4.06 11.87
CA ALA A 99 0.50 -2.99 11.10
C ALA A 99 0.77 -3.38 9.64
N ILE A 100 1.16 -4.63 9.36
CA ILE A 100 1.35 -5.12 7.99
C ILE A 100 0.02 -5.23 7.25
N VAL A 101 -1.02 -5.73 7.93
CA VAL A 101 -2.39 -5.78 7.40
C VAL A 101 -2.87 -4.37 7.03
N ALA A 102 -2.72 -3.41 7.94
CA ALA A 102 -3.05 -2.01 7.67
C ALA A 102 -2.23 -1.44 6.49
N ALA A 103 -0.94 -1.77 6.40
CA ALA A 103 -0.08 -1.32 5.31
C ALA A 103 -0.54 -1.83 3.94
N ILE A 104 -0.88 -3.12 3.82
CA ILE A 104 -1.37 -3.69 2.55
C ILE A 104 -2.71 -3.05 2.14
N PHE A 105 -3.66 -2.90 3.07
CA PHE A 105 -4.92 -2.19 2.78
C PHE A 105 -4.70 -0.73 2.38
N THR A 106 -3.73 -0.07 3.02
CA THR A 106 -3.36 1.32 2.69
C THR A 106 -2.79 1.42 1.28
N VAL A 107 -1.91 0.50 0.89
CA VAL A 107 -1.42 0.41 -0.50
C VAL A 107 -2.58 0.19 -1.46
N ALA A 108 -3.45 -0.79 -1.18
CA ALA A 108 -4.62 -1.10 -2.00
C ALA A 108 -5.55 0.12 -2.20
N GLY A 109 -5.87 0.83 -1.11
CA GLY A 109 -6.74 2.01 -1.15
C GLY A 109 -6.12 3.18 -1.91
N PHE A 110 -4.84 3.50 -1.67
CA PHE A 110 -4.17 4.56 -2.43
C PHE A 110 -3.88 4.18 -3.88
N SER A 111 -4.00 2.90 -4.27
CA SER A 111 -3.88 2.48 -5.66
C SER A 111 -5.08 2.87 -6.53
N PHE A 112 -6.17 3.35 -5.94
CA PHE A 112 -7.21 4.06 -6.67
C PHE A 112 -6.82 5.51 -6.99
N PHE A 113 -5.79 6.03 -6.31
CA PHE A 113 -5.56 7.47 -6.19
C PHE A 113 -4.05 7.80 -6.12
N GLY A 114 -3.38 7.71 -7.27
CA GLY A 114 -1.98 8.15 -7.40
C GLY A 114 -0.91 7.14 -6.99
N LYS A 115 -1.24 5.85 -6.80
CA LYS A 115 -0.24 4.80 -6.50
C LYS A 115 -0.27 3.67 -7.50
N ASN A 116 0.88 3.37 -8.09
CA ASN A 116 1.03 2.28 -9.05
C ASN A 116 2.40 1.62 -8.89
N ILE A 117 2.67 0.58 -9.68
CA ILE A 117 3.91 -0.18 -9.54
C ILE A 117 5.14 0.63 -9.94
N TYR A 118 5.04 1.46 -10.98
CA TYR A 118 6.12 2.31 -11.47
C TYR A 118 6.66 3.19 -10.34
N ASN A 119 5.77 3.87 -9.63
CA ASN A 119 6.15 4.87 -8.65
C ASN A 119 6.45 4.31 -7.26
N SER A 120 6.01 3.08 -6.97
CA SER A 120 6.26 2.39 -5.70
C SER A 120 7.61 1.68 -5.66
N ILE A 121 8.06 1.10 -6.78
CA ILE A 121 9.35 0.39 -6.88
C ILE A 121 10.53 1.22 -6.39
N PRO A 122 10.78 2.46 -6.86
CA PRO A 122 11.97 3.21 -6.46
C PRO A 122 11.99 3.50 -4.95
N ILE A 123 10.83 3.73 -4.32
CA ILE A 123 10.74 3.90 -2.86
C ILE A 123 11.15 2.62 -2.13
N ILE A 124 10.60 1.47 -2.55
CA ILE A 124 10.93 0.16 -1.95
C ILE A 124 12.43 -0.13 -2.13
N LEU A 125 12.99 0.14 -3.30
CA LEU A 125 14.42 -0.01 -3.57
C LEU A 125 15.27 0.90 -2.66
N GLY A 126 14.84 2.13 -2.40
CA GLY A 126 15.46 3.02 -1.43
C GLY A 126 15.52 2.42 -0.02
N VAL A 127 14.41 1.86 0.45
CA VAL A 127 14.34 1.19 1.77
C VAL A 127 15.21 -0.07 1.79
N MET A 128 15.24 -0.85 0.70
CA MET A 128 16.13 -2.01 0.56
C MET A 128 17.61 -1.59 0.61
N LEU A 129 17.96 -0.49 -0.05
CA LEU A 129 19.30 0.07 -0.04
C LEU A 129 19.68 0.52 1.38
N TYR A 130 18.77 1.19 2.10
CA TYR A 130 18.99 1.53 3.51
C TYR A 130 19.31 0.28 4.34
N ALA A 131 18.48 -0.77 4.24
CA ALA A 131 18.68 -2.03 4.95
C ALA A 131 20.06 -2.65 4.68
N ARG A 132 20.52 -2.59 3.42
CA ARG A 132 21.86 -3.04 3.01
C ARG A 132 22.97 -2.20 3.64
N ILE A 133 22.85 -0.88 3.63
CA ILE A 133 23.85 0.05 4.20
C ILE A 133 24.03 -0.22 5.70
N VAL A 134 22.94 -0.38 6.44
CA VAL A 134 22.98 -0.67 7.88
C VAL A 134 23.20 -2.15 8.20
N ARG A 135 23.37 -3.00 7.18
CA ARG A 135 23.62 -4.45 7.28
C ARG A 135 22.57 -5.19 8.12
N LEU A 136 21.31 -4.80 7.98
CA LEU A 136 20.16 -5.46 8.61
C LEU A 136 19.27 -6.13 7.57
N PRO A 137 18.59 -7.23 7.92
CA PRO A 137 17.69 -7.90 6.99
C PRO A 137 16.51 -6.99 6.61
N PHE A 138 16.16 -6.96 5.33
CA PHE A 138 15.10 -6.09 4.79
C PHE A 138 13.73 -6.31 5.43
N ASN A 139 13.45 -7.52 5.91
CA ASN A 139 12.19 -7.85 6.58
C ASN A 139 11.88 -6.94 7.80
N ARG A 140 12.89 -6.35 8.45
CA ARG A 140 12.72 -5.38 9.54
C ARG A 140 12.18 -4.02 9.08
N PHE A 141 12.27 -3.72 7.79
CA PHE A 141 11.89 -2.44 7.20
C PHE A 141 10.64 -2.56 6.31
N MET A 142 9.89 -3.65 6.43
CA MET A 142 8.73 -3.91 5.56
C MET A 142 7.64 -2.84 5.71
N LEU A 143 7.39 -2.35 6.93
CA LEU A 143 6.42 -1.28 7.14
C LEU A 143 6.85 0.02 6.46
N GLN A 144 8.14 0.37 6.50
CA GLN A 144 8.69 1.52 5.81
C GLN A 144 8.61 1.35 4.30
N ALA A 145 8.86 0.14 3.78
CA ALA A 145 8.74 -0.15 2.36
C ALA A 145 7.29 0.00 1.86
N LEU A 146 6.31 -0.53 2.59
CA LEU A 146 4.90 -0.47 2.20
C LEU A 146 4.30 0.91 2.40
N PHE A 147 4.36 1.48 3.62
CA PHE A 147 3.81 2.82 3.87
C PHE A 147 4.59 3.92 3.17
N GLY A 148 5.89 3.72 2.95
CA GLY A 148 6.73 4.67 2.22
C GLY A 148 6.26 4.92 0.79
N THR A 149 5.58 3.96 0.15
CA THR A 149 4.96 4.17 -1.18
C THR A 149 3.95 5.30 -1.21
N ALA A 150 3.53 5.87 -0.06
CA ALA A 150 2.84 7.15 0.02
C ALA A 150 3.60 8.28 -0.71
N LEU A 151 4.92 8.19 -0.82
CA LEU A 151 5.80 9.08 -1.58
C LEU A 151 5.81 8.79 -3.09
N GLY A 152 5.03 7.82 -3.58
CA GLY A 152 4.92 7.49 -5.00
C GLY A 152 4.63 8.68 -5.94
N PRO A 153 3.85 9.70 -5.56
CA PRO A 153 3.68 10.88 -6.41
C PRO A 153 5.01 11.56 -6.80
N LEU A 154 6.03 11.55 -5.94
CA LEU A 154 7.31 12.21 -6.18
C LEU A 154 8.06 11.65 -7.43
N PRO A 155 8.33 10.33 -7.54
CA PRO A 155 8.91 9.76 -8.76
C PRO A 155 8.09 10.04 -10.03
N SER A 156 6.76 9.86 -9.96
CA SER A 156 5.88 10.08 -11.11
C SER A 156 5.91 11.54 -11.57
N GLU A 157 5.89 12.49 -10.64
CA GLU A 157 5.89 13.92 -10.93
C GLU A 157 7.19 14.34 -11.63
N ILE A 158 8.32 13.89 -11.09
CA ILE A 158 9.64 14.20 -11.67
C ILE A 158 9.78 13.60 -13.07
N THR A 159 9.26 12.39 -13.29
CA THR A 159 9.38 11.71 -14.58
C THR A 159 8.44 12.27 -15.64
N PHE A 160 7.16 12.49 -15.30
CA PHE A 160 6.11 12.72 -16.31
C PHE A 160 5.61 14.16 -16.38
N ASN A 161 5.86 15.00 -15.37
CA ASN A 161 5.30 16.36 -15.32
C ASN A 161 6.32 17.49 -15.48
N LEU A 162 7.63 17.24 -15.30
CA LEU A 162 8.67 18.28 -15.38
C LEU A 162 9.02 18.74 -16.81
N GLY A 163 8.38 18.20 -17.84
CA GLY A 163 8.70 18.51 -19.24
C GLY A 163 10.08 18.05 -19.71
N LEU A 164 10.76 17.20 -18.92
CA LEU A 164 12.03 16.60 -19.29
C LEU A 164 11.84 15.53 -20.38
N PRO A 165 12.85 15.29 -21.24
CA PRO A 165 12.84 14.11 -22.08
C PRO A 165 12.71 12.83 -21.22
N LEU A 166 12.07 11.80 -21.77
CA LEU A 166 11.70 10.61 -20.99
C LEU A 166 12.90 9.95 -20.29
N ALA A 167 14.03 9.79 -20.97
CA ALA A 167 15.22 9.14 -20.40
C ALA A 167 15.78 9.87 -19.15
N PRO A 168 16.10 11.18 -19.19
CA PRO A 168 16.53 11.91 -18.00
C PRO A 168 15.41 12.02 -16.94
N GLY A 169 14.14 12.16 -17.34
CA GLY A 169 13.01 12.15 -16.41
C GLY A 169 12.88 10.83 -15.64
N LEU A 170 13.06 9.69 -16.30
CA LEU A 170 13.08 8.37 -15.66
C LEU A 170 14.23 8.25 -14.66
N ILE A 171 15.44 8.65 -15.05
CA ILE A 171 16.62 8.58 -14.18
C ILE A 171 16.43 9.45 -12.94
N LEU A 172 16.00 10.70 -13.10
CA LEU A 172 15.82 11.63 -11.99
C LEU A 172 14.66 11.20 -11.09
N GLY A 173 13.52 10.78 -11.65
CA GLY A 173 12.37 10.32 -10.87
C GLY A 173 12.67 9.06 -10.05
N PHE A 174 13.32 8.06 -10.66
CA PHE A 174 13.78 6.88 -9.93
C PHE A 174 14.80 7.24 -8.85
N SER A 175 15.76 8.11 -9.16
CA SER A 175 16.77 8.55 -8.20
C SER A 175 16.14 9.27 -7.00
N ALA A 176 15.20 10.17 -7.24
CA ALA A 176 14.46 10.86 -6.19
C ALA A 176 13.64 9.88 -5.33
N GLY A 177 12.98 8.89 -5.94
CA GLY A 177 12.28 7.86 -5.20
C GLY A 177 13.20 6.99 -4.34
N ILE A 178 14.33 6.55 -4.89
CA ILE A 178 15.34 5.79 -4.14
C ILE A 178 15.87 6.62 -2.97
N LEU A 179 16.18 7.90 -3.19
CA LEU A 179 16.63 8.80 -2.11
C LEU A 179 15.55 8.98 -1.04
N ALA A 180 14.30 9.19 -1.44
CA ALA A 180 13.17 9.32 -0.52
C ALA A 180 12.98 8.05 0.32
N GLY A 181 13.02 6.87 -0.31
CA GLY A 181 12.97 5.58 0.38
C GLY A 181 14.18 5.32 1.28
N LEU A 182 15.36 5.80 0.90
CA LEU A 182 16.61 5.65 1.66
C LEU A 182 16.57 6.45 2.98
N VAL A 183 16.06 7.68 2.94
CA VAL A 183 15.99 8.56 4.13
C VAL A 183 14.81 8.25 5.04
N LEU A 184 13.78 7.56 4.53
CA LEU A 184 12.55 7.31 5.27
C LEU A 184 12.75 6.47 6.55
N PRO A 185 13.44 5.31 6.55
CA PRO A 185 13.64 4.53 7.76
C PRO A 185 14.34 5.27 8.91
N PRO A 186 15.51 5.92 8.72
CA PRO A 186 16.19 6.61 9.82
C PRO A 186 15.38 7.80 10.32
N LEU A 187 14.69 8.54 9.45
CA LEU A 187 13.81 9.64 9.86
C LEU A 187 12.61 9.14 10.66
N SER A 188 11.98 8.03 10.25
CA SER A 188 10.86 7.47 10.99
C SER A 188 11.24 7.04 12.41
N ALA A 189 12.45 6.51 12.59
CA ALA A 189 12.97 6.17 13.92
C ALA A 189 13.18 7.41 14.79
N HIS A 190 13.62 8.52 14.20
CA HIS A 190 13.81 9.79 14.90
C HIS A 190 12.47 10.45 15.25
N PHE A 191 11.52 10.50 14.31
CA PHE A 191 10.22 11.12 14.55
C PHE A 191 9.37 10.39 15.58
N LEU A 192 9.53 9.07 15.71
CA LEU A 192 8.88 8.31 16.78
C LEU A 192 9.19 8.90 18.16
N ARG A 193 10.43 9.35 18.37
CA ARG A 193 10.86 10.01 19.62
C ARG A 193 10.37 11.44 19.70
N PHE A 194 10.39 12.17 18.58
CA PHE A 194 9.91 13.55 18.49
C PHE A 194 8.44 13.68 18.94
N HIS A 195 7.55 12.83 18.41
CA HIS A 195 6.15 12.83 18.79
C HIS A 195 5.83 11.88 19.96
N GLN A 196 6.85 11.35 20.65
CA GLN A 196 6.74 10.49 21.83
C GLN A 196 5.78 9.28 21.69
N GLY A 197 5.62 8.75 20.48
CA GLY A 197 4.67 7.66 20.22
C GLY A 197 3.19 8.05 20.15
N PHE A 198 2.83 9.35 20.20
CA PHE A 198 1.43 9.80 20.07
C PHE A 198 0.88 9.71 18.64
N SER A 199 1.75 9.72 17.61
CA SER A 199 1.34 9.40 16.25
C SER A 199 1.39 7.89 16.02
N LEU A 200 0.20 7.26 16.00
CA LEU A 200 0.05 5.85 15.62
C LEU A 200 0.50 5.59 14.18
N TYR A 201 0.39 6.60 13.31
CA TYR A 201 0.83 6.54 11.91
C TYR A 201 2.16 7.27 11.67
N ASN A 202 3.18 6.94 12.47
CA ASN A 202 4.51 7.58 12.42
C ASN A 202 5.15 7.55 11.02
N ILE A 203 5.08 6.42 10.30
CA ILE A 203 5.71 6.31 8.97
C ILE A 203 4.99 7.21 7.95
N GLY A 204 3.66 7.31 8.02
CA GLY A 204 2.90 8.25 7.19
C GLY A 204 3.23 9.71 7.50
N PHE A 205 3.33 10.06 8.78
CA PHE A 205 3.78 11.38 9.20
C PHE A 205 5.18 11.69 8.65
N THR A 206 6.11 10.76 8.79
CA THR A 206 7.48 10.87 8.26
C THR A 206 7.47 11.05 6.75
N ALA A 207 6.67 10.26 6.03
CA ALA A 207 6.51 10.39 4.59
C ALA A 207 5.97 11.77 4.20
N GLY A 208 5.00 12.32 4.94
CA GLY A 208 4.53 13.70 4.74
C GLY A 208 5.65 14.74 4.87
N ILE A 209 6.49 14.63 5.89
CA ILE A 209 7.64 15.53 6.10
C ILE A 209 8.67 15.39 4.96
N VAL A 210 9.01 14.16 4.57
CA VAL A 210 9.91 13.89 3.44
C VAL A 210 9.34 14.47 2.14
N GLY A 211 8.04 14.28 1.89
CA GLY A 211 7.36 14.83 0.72
C GLY A 211 7.41 16.36 0.68
N MET A 212 7.13 17.04 1.80
CA MET A 212 7.23 18.49 1.90
C MET A 212 8.66 19.00 1.65
N PHE A 213 9.67 18.27 2.12
CA PHE A 213 11.07 18.61 1.86
C PHE A 213 11.41 18.54 0.37
N PHE A 214 11.03 17.47 -0.33
CA PHE A 214 11.24 17.37 -1.78
C PHE A 214 10.43 18.41 -2.56
N LEU A 215 9.19 18.67 -2.15
CA LEU A 215 8.37 19.73 -2.74
C LEU A 215 9.06 21.10 -2.62
N ALA A 216 9.60 21.43 -1.45
CA ALA A 216 10.33 22.67 -1.22
C ALA A 216 11.60 22.78 -2.08
N ILE A 217 12.32 21.66 -2.29
CA ILE A 217 13.45 21.62 -3.22
C ILE A 217 13.01 21.93 -4.65
N LEU A 218 11.95 21.26 -5.14
CA LEU A 218 11.44 21.47 -6.49
C LEU A 218 11.01 22.93 -6.68
N GLN A 219 10.25 23.49 -5.74
CA GLN A 219 9.88 24.91 -5.75
C GLN A 219 11.09 25.84 -5.70
N GLY A 220 12.14 25.49 -4.95
CA GLY A 220 13.40 26.24 -4.90
C GLY A 220 14.14 26.30 -6.24
N PHE A 221 13.95 25.32 -7.12
CA PHE A 221 14.45 25.33 -8.50
C PHE A 221 13.50 26.01 -9.49
N GLY A 222 12.43 26.66 -9.01
CA GLY A 222 11.43 27.33 -9.85
C GLY A 222 10.43 26.36 -10.51
N ILE A 223 10.33 25.13 -10.02
CA ILE A 223 9.34 24.16 -10.51
C ILE A 223 8.02 24.38 -9.79
N GLU A 224 7.01 24.80 -10.53
CA GLU A 224 5.65 24.92 -10.02
C GLU A 224 4.93 23.57 -10.12
N ILE A 225 4.65 22.96 -8.96
CA ILE A 225 3.83 21.75 -8.89
C ILE A 225 2.37 22.18 -8.88
N THR A 226 1.67 21.93 -9.99
CA THR A 226 0.26 22.28 -10.12
C THR A 226 -0.61 21.35 -9.28
N THR A 227 -1.61 21.93 -8.62
CA THR A 227 -2.64 21.15 -7.94
C THR A 227 -3.55 20.52 -8.99
N VAL A 228 -3.54 19.19 -9.03
CA VAL A 228 -4.42 18.41 -9.91
C VAL A 228 -5.66 18.02 -9.13
N ALA A 229 -6.84 18.24 -9.72
CA ALA A 229 -8.13 17.85 -9.16
C ALA A 229 -8.91 17.05 -10.21
N ILE A 230 -8.47 15.82 -10.45
CA ILE A 230 -9.15 14.86 -11.32
C ILE A 230 -9.97 13.95 -10.40
N VAL A 231 -11.29 14.11 -10.42
CA VAL A 231 -12.22 13.34 -9.57
C VAL A 231 -13.35 12.82 -10.44
N SER A 232 -13.62 11.52 -10.38
CA SER A 232 -14.74 10.89 -11.07
C SER A 232 -16.06 11.33 -10.46
N SER A 233 -17.10 11.48 -11.28
CA SER A 233 -18.47 11.75 -10.83
C SER A 233 -19.44 10.75 -11.46
N GLY A 234 -20.51 10.40 -10.73
CA GLY A 234 -21.59 9.54 -11.23
C GLY A 234 -21.44 8.03 -10.98
N ASN A 235 -20.34 7.59 -10.35
CA ASN A 235 -20.10 6.17 -10.03
C ASN A 235 -20.51 5.78 -8.59
N ASP A 236 -21.14 6.68 -7.85
CA ASP A 236 -21.37 6.55 -6.40
C ASP A 236 -22.15 5.29 -6.03
N LEU A 237 -23.27 5.03 -6.72
CA LEU A 237 -24.11 3.87 -6.44
C LEU A 237 -23.38 2.55 -6.72
N VAL A 238 -22.68 2.48 -7.85
CA VAL A 238 -21.93 1.28 -8.27
C VAL A 238 -20.83 0.97 -7.25
N LEU A 239 -20.06 1.99 -6.87
CA LEU A 239 -19.00 1.85 -5.87
C LEU A 239 -19.55 1.52 -4.49
N ALA A 240 -20.68 2.13 -4.08
CA ALA A 240 -21.34 1.80 -2.82
C ALA A 240 -21.80 0.34 -2.76
N VAL A 241 -22.34 -0.20 -3.85
CA VAL A 241 -22.73 -1.62 -3.93
C VAL A 241 -21.50 -2.53 -3.86
N ILE A 242 -20.42 -2.21 -4.58
CA ILE A 242 -19.17 -3.00 -4.54
C ILE A 242 -18.56 -3.00 -3.14
N LEU A 243 -18.36 -1.82 -2.56
CA LEU A 243 -17.75 -1.68 -1.23
C LEU A 243 -18.65 -2.25 -0.14
N GLY A 244 -19.97 -2.03 -0.23
CA GLY A 244 -20.95 -2.63 0.66
C GLY A 244 -20.87 -4.15 0.63
N THR A 245 -20.87 -4.76 -0.55
CA THR A 245 -20.73 -6.21 -0.72
C THR A 245 -19.40 -6.72 -0.16
N LEU A 246 -18.30 -6.03 -0.42
CA LEU A 246 -16.97 -6.39 0.09
C LEU A 246 -16.94 -6.34 1.62
N PHE A 247 -17.37 -5.24 2.23
CA PHE A 247 -17.35 -5.06 3.68
C PHE A 247 -18.32 -5.99 4.40
N THR A 248 -19.52 -6.20 3.85
CA THR A 248 -20.46 -7.21 4.37
C THR A 248 -19.87 -8.60 4.26
N GLY A 249 -19.24 -8.95 3.13
CA GLY A 249 -18.57 -10.24 2.97
C GLY A 249 -17.44 -10.46 3.99
N MET A 250 -16.60 -9.46 4.21
CA MET A 250 -15.53 -9.50 5.22
C MET A 250 -16.10 -9.64 6.64
N LEU A 251 -17.16 -8.92 6.97
CA LEU A 251 -17.83 -9.00 8.26
C LEU A 251 -18.44 -10.39 8.49
N LEU A 252 -19.18 -10.92 7.51
CA LEU A 252 -19.80 -12.24 7.58
C LEU A 252 -18.76 -13.35 7.71
N PHE A 253 -17.66 -13.27 6.94
CA PHE A 253 -16.55 -14.20 7.06
C PHE A 253 -15.94 -14.18 8.48
N GLY A 254 -15.71 -12.97 9.02
CA GLY A 254 -15.25 -12.79 10.40
C GLY A 254 -16.17 -13.43 11.43
N LEU A 255 -17.48 -13.20 11.31
CA LEU A 255 -18.50 -13.78 12.20
C LEU A 255 -18.59 -15.30 12.08
N MET A 256 -18.56 -15.85 10.86
CA MET A 256 -18.60 -17.30 10.64
C MET A 256 -17.42 -18.01 11.30
N LYS A 257 -16.22 -17.43 11.17
CA LYS A 257 -15.00 -17.97 11.80
C LYS A 257 -15.08 -17.93 13.32
N ASN A 258 -15.79 -16.97 13.88
CA ASN A 258 -15.99 -16.88 15.32
C ASN A 258 -17.33 -17.48 15.81
N ASN A 259 -17.93 -18.40 15.05
CA ASN A 259 -19.19 -19.05 15.46
C ASN A 259 -20.31 -18.06 15.85
N TRP A 260 -20.37 -16.90 15.18
CA TRP A 260 -21.37 -15.85 15.40
C TRP A 260 -21.39 -15.25 16.82
N ARG A 261 -20.29 -15.36 17.56
CA ARG A 261 -20.13 -14.72 18.88
C ARG A 261 -19.49 -13.34 18.71
N LEU A 262 -19.68 -12.44 19.68
CA LEU A 262 -19.08 -11.09 19.72
C LEU A 262 -18.30 -10.85 21.02
N THR A 263 -17.91 -11.92 21.69
CA THR A 263 -17.32 -11.86 23.04
C THR A 263 -15.91 -11.28 23.04
N GLY A 264 -15.10 -11.56 22.00
CA GLY A 264 -13.76 -11.02 21.79
C GLY A 264 -13.77 -9.53 21.47
N TYR A 265 -14.82 -9.03 20.80
CA TYR A 265 -14.97 -7.59 20.50
C TYR A 265 -15.01 -6.74 21.78
N ARG A 266 -15.74 -7.20 22.80
CA ARG A 266 -15.80 -6.51 24.10
C ARG A 266 -14.45 -6.49 24.81
N GLN A 267 -13.68 -7.57 24.71
CA GLN A 267 -12.33 -7.63 25.28
C GLN A 267 -11.37 -6.68 24.55
N PHE A 268 -11.47 -6.59 23.23
CA PHE A 268 -10.72 -5.64 22.41
C PHE A 268 -11.00 -4.19 22.81
N LEU A 269 -12.26 -3.80 22.98
CA LEU A 269 -12.63 -2.43 23.38
C LEU A 269 -12.08 -2.02 24.75
N ASN A 270 -11.78 -2.99 25.62
CA ASN A 270 -11.19 -2.73 26.93
C ASN A 270 -9.66 -2.57 26.90
N GLN A 271 -9.02 -2.73 25.73
CA GLN A 271 -7.57 -2.59 25.61
C GLN A 271 -7.15 -1.10 25.58
N PRO A 272 -6.00 -0.73 26.17
CA PRO A 272 -5.60 0.66 26.38
C PRO A 272 -5.10 1.40 25.11
N GLY A 273 -5.20 0.80 23.92
CA GLY A 273 -4.91 1.48 22.65
C GLY A 273 -3.44 1.92 22.43
N LYS A 274 -2.48 1.36 23.18
CA LYS A 274 -1.07 1.78 23.09
C LYS A 274 -0.41 1.29 21.80
N LEU A 275 0.50 2.09 21.22
CA LEU A 275 1.13 1.84 19.91
C LEU A 275 1.85 0.46 19.80
N ALA A 276 2.29 -0.11 20.92
CA ALA A 276 2.93 -1.42 20.96
C ALA A 276 1.94 -2.62 20.93
N SER A 277 0.64 -2.38 21.08
CA SER A 277 -0.38 -3.43 21.11
C SER A 277 -0.74 -3.87 19.70
N ASP A 278 -0.37 -5.10 19.34
CA ASP A 278 -0.83 -5.73 18.10
C ASP A 278 -2.12 -6.51 18.35
N PHE A 279 -3.25 -5.91 17.98
CA PHE A 279 -4.56 -6.50 18.25
C PHE A 279 -4.85 -7.76 17.45
N ILE A 280 -4.22 -7.95 16.28
CA ILE A 280 -4.34 -9.19 15.50
C ILE A 280 -3.59 -10.31 16.20
N MET A 281 -2.41 -10.02 16.75
CA MET A 281 -1.65 -11.02 17.52
C MET A 281 -2.30 -11.33 18.88
N ILE A 282 -2.94 -10.34 19.52
CA ILE A 282 -3.57 -10.49 20.83
C ILE A 282 -4.95 -11.15 20.74
N SER A 283 -5.75 -10.79 19.72
CA SER A 283 -7.17 -11.17 19.61
C SER A 283 -7.47 -12.08 18.42
N GLY A 284 -6.49 -12.38 17.57
CA GLY A 284 -6.67 -13.11 16.31
C GLY A 284 -7.15 -12.22 15.15
N ALA A 285 -7.24 -12.79 13.95
CA ALA A 285 -7.74 -12.09 12.75
C ALA A 285 -9.25 -11.83 12.79
N THR A 286 -9.98 -12.51 13.66
CA THR A 286 -11.42 -12.37 13.83
C THR A 286 -11.68 -11.65 15.15
N LEU A 287 -12.04 -10.36 15.07
CA LEU A 287 -12.24 -9.48 16.23
C LEU A 287 -13.59 -9.69 16.91
N THR A 288 -13.93 -10.94 17.15
CA THR A 288 -15.23 -11.35 17.67
C THR A 288 -15.05 -12.47 18.66
#